data_AF-A0A091WB78-F1
#
_entry.id   AF-A0A091WB78-F1
#
_cell.length_a   1.000
_cell.length_b   1.000
_cell.length_c   1.000
_cell.angle_alpha   90.00
_cell.angle_beta   90.00
_cell.angle_gamma   90.00
#
_symmetry.space_group_name_H-M   'P 1'
#
loop_
_entity.id
_entity.type
_entity.pdbx_description
1 polymer ?
#
loop_
_entity_poly.entity_id
_entity_poly.type
_entity_poly.pdbx_seq_one_letter_code
_entity_poly.pdbx_strand_id
1 'polypeptide(L)'
;VTSKCLLMKAEMTGSKSGRREKPKDAFEDTDGLYDPECENTGVFKAKQCNGTTCWCVNTAGVRRTDKHDADLKCNQLVRTTWIIIEMKHAERNAPLNTRSLEKFFKETITKRYMLDGRYISSVVYEKPYITIDLKQNTSDKSPGGVDIADVAYYFEKDVKGDSIFHNSKLNVSIDNEMLHFEKTVVYYVDEIAPEFSMKSLTPGLIAVIVIIVVAIVAGVVVLVFTRRRKGKYVKAEVKEMNEMHRGLNA
;
A
#
# COMPACT_ATOMS: atom_id res chain seq x y z
N VAL A 1 -21.89 -13.94 -1.96
CA VAL A 1 -21.21 -12.90 -1.14
C VAL A 1 -21.92 -11.57 -1.35
N THR A 2 -22.01 -10.73 -0.31
CA THR A 2 -22.59 -9.37 -0.39
C THR A 2 -21.50 -8.36 -0.75
N SER A 3 -21.84 -7.19 -1.28
CA SER A 3 -20.82 -6.18 -1.59
C SER A 3 -20.15 -5.61 -0.34
N LYS A 4 -18.87 -5.28 -0.44
CA LYS A 4 -18.06 -4.70 0.63
C LYS A 4 -18.69 -3.43 1.22
N CYS A 5 -19.21 -2.53 0.38
CA CYS A 5 -19.82 -1.28 0.86
C CYS A 5 -21.00 -1.53 1.79
N LEU A 6 -21.92 -2.43 1.38
CA LEU A 6 -23.11 -2.72 2.18
C LEU A 6 -22.76 -3.43 3.49
N LEU A 7 -21.75 -4.31 3.47
CA LEU A 7 -21.25 -4.96 4.68
C LEU A 7 -20.62 -3.96 5.65
N MET A 8 -19.71 -3.11 5.17
CA MET A 8 -19.10 -2.05 5.98
C MET A 8 -20.19 -1.13 6.58
N LYS A 9 -21.23 -0.79 5.81
CA LYS A 9 -22.36 -0.01 6.30
C LYS A 9 -23.13 -0.72 7.42
N ALA A 10 -23.40 -2.01 7.26
CA ALA A 10 -24.07 -2.81 8.28
C ALA A 10 -23.23 -2.98 9.56
N GLU A 11 -21.91 -3.05 9.46
CA GLU A 11 -21.02 -3.09 10.62
C GLU A 11 -21.05 -1.76 11.41
N MET A 12 -21.20 -0.63 10.71
CA MET A 12 -21.18 0.70 11.32
C MET A 12 -22.50 1.12 11.95
N THR A 13 -23.66 0.59 11.51
CA THR A 13 -24.96 0.92 12.12
C THR A 13 -25.06 0.47 13.58
N GLY A 14 -24.41 -0.64 13.96
CA GLY A 14 -24.32 -1.08 15.37
C GLY A 14 -23.37 -0.25 16.24
N SER A 15 -22.44 0.49 15.65
CA SER A 15 -21.36 1.20 16.34
C SER A 15 -21.76 2.58 16.89
N LYS A 16 -22.96 3.09 16.56
CA LYS A 16 -23.39 4.46 16.89
C LYS A 16 -24.15 4.59 18.21
N SER A 17 -24.62 3.48 18.81
CA SER A 17 -25.37 3.53 20.07
C SER A 17 -24.43 3.81 21.25
N GLY A 18 -24.62 4.93 21.96
CA GLY A 18 -23.92 5.26 23.21
C GLY A 18 -22.60 6.04 23.11
N ARG A 19 -22.20 6.52 21.92
CA ARG A 19 -21.00 7.36 21.79
C ARG A 19 -21.28 8.82 22.16
N ARG A 20 -20.44 9.38 23.04
CA ARG A 20 -20.39 10.82 23.39
C ARG A 20 -20.04 11.66 22.16
N GLU A 21 -20.61 12.86 22.03
CA GLU A 21 -20.20 13.83 21.01
C GLU A 21 -18.69 14.08 21.08
N LYS A 22 -18.01 13.92 19.95
CA LYS A 22 -16.58 14.22 19.83
C LYS A 22 -16.39 15.74 19.71
N PRO A 23 -15.30 16.31 20.26
CA PRO A 23 -14.94 17.73 20.04
C PRO A 23 -14.82 18.07 18.55
N LYS A 24 -15.12 19.33 18.17
CA LYS A 24 -15.12 19.79 16.77
C LYS A 24 -13.77 19.64 16.05
N ASP A 25 -12.67 19.64 16.79
CA ASP A 25 -11.31 19.53 16.27
C ASP A 25 -10.73 18.10 16.37
N ALA A 26 -11.55 17.12 16.73
CA ALA A 26 -11.11 15.74 16.83
C ALA A 26 -10.92 15.12 15.44
N PHE A 27 -9.68 14.76 15.09
CA PHE A 27 -9.37 14.03 13.87
C PHE A 27 -9.57 12.52 14.08
N GLU A 28 -10.45 11.91 13.28
CA GLU A 28 -10.61 10.46 13.22
C GLU A 28 -9.82 9.91 12.04
N ASP A 29 -8.86 9.03 12.35
CA ASP A 29 -8.20 8.22 11.34
C ASP A 29 -9.17 7.12 10.89
N THR A 30 -9.69 7.29 9.67
CA THR A 30 -10.73 6.44 9.08
C THR A 30 -10.16 5.61 7.91
N ASP A 31 -8.85 5.43 7.86
CA ASP A 31 -8.16 4.82 6.70
C ASP A 31 -8.42 3.31 6.53
N GLY A 32 -9.29 2.71 7.36
CA GLY A 32 -9.73 1.31 7.26
C GLY A 32 -11.25 1.12 7.29
N LEU A 33 -11.88 1.37 8.44
CA LEU A 33 -13.32 1.19 8.63
C LEU A 33 -14.01 2.54 8.86
N TYR A 34 -15.02 2.83 8.06
CA TYR A 34 -15.85 4.04 8.13
C TYR A 34 -17.28 3.69 7.71
N ASP A 35 -18.25 4.57 7.98
CA ASP A 35 -19.65 4.41 7.54
C ASP A 35 -19.77 4.89 6.08
N PRO A 36 -19.87 4.00 5.09
CA PRO A 36 -19.80 4.39 3.70
C PRO A 36 -21.15 4.79 3.13
N GLU A 37 -21.09 5.71 2.16
CA GLU A 37 -22.15 5.91 1.20
C GLU A 37 -22.05 4.90 0.06
N CYS A 38 -23.09 4.10 -0.09
CA CYS A 38 -23.24 3.12 -1.13
C CYS A 38 -24.34 3.56 -2.11
N GLU A 39 -24.18 3.20 -3.38
CA GLU A 39 -25.27 3.15 -4.34
C GLU A 39 -26.23 1.98 -4.02
N ASN A 40 -27.42 1.99 -4.62
CA ASN A 40 -28.42 0.93 -4.42
C ASN A 40 -27.93 -0.45 -4.91
N THR A 41 -26.99 -0.46 -5.84
CA THR A 41 -26.30 -1.66 -6.35
C THR A 41 -25.29 -2.23 -5.35
N GLY A 42 -25.01 -1.50 -4.26
CA GLY A 42 -24.01 -1.86 -3.25
C GLY A 42 -22.59 -1.44 -3.60
N VAL A 43 -22.39 -0.68 -4.67
CA VAL A 43 -21.10 -0.08 -5.05
C VAL A 43 -20.84 1.17 -4.20
N PHE A 44 -19.57 1.48 -3.90
CA PHE A 44 -19.22 2.74 -3.22
C PHE A 44 -19.55 3.94 -4.09
N LYS A 45 -20.13 4.99 -3.51
CA LYS A 45 -20.08 6.31 -4.16
C LYS A 45 -18.63 6.79 -4.19
N ALA A 46 -18.23 7.42 -5.30
CA ALA A 46 -16.85 7.89 -5.49
C ALA A 46 -16.41 8.88 -4.41
N LYS A 47 -17.33 9.72 -3.92
CA LYS A 47 -17.11 10.64 -2.81
C LYS A 47 -17.65 10.03 -1.52
N GLN A 48 -16.84 10.09 -0.48
CA GLN A 48 -17.19 9.70 0.89
C GLN A 48 -16.98 10.89 1.80
N CYS A 49 -17.84 11.06 2.81
CA CYS A 49 -17.76 12.17 3.75
C CYS A 49 -18.05 11.70 5.18
N ASN A 50 -17.36 12.32 6.14
CA ASN A 50 -17.66 12.24 7.56
C ASN A 50 -17.72 13.67 8.10
N GLY A 51 -18.93 14.14 8.42
CA GLY A 51 -19.17 15.55 8.73
C GLY A 51 -18.84 16.45 7.54
N THR A 52 -17.98 17.45 7.76
CA THR A 52 -17.52 18.38 6.72
C THR A 52 -16.30 17.89 5.95
N THR A 53 -15.73 16.75 6.34
CA THR A 53 -14.50 16.20 5.75
C THR A 53 -14.84 15.12 4.74
N CYS A 54 -14.40 15.28 3.50
CA CYS A 54 -14.66 14.37 2.38
C CYS A 54 -13.37 13.88 1.72
N TRP A 55 -13.43 12.72 1.06
CA TRP A 55 -12.35 12.14 0.28
C TRP A 55 -12.91 11.31 -0.88
N CYS A 56 -12.08 11.04 -1.90
CA CYS A 56 -12.44 10.13 -2.97
C CYS A 56 -11.97 8.71 -2.67
N VAL A 57 -12.77 7.72 -3.08
CA VAL A 57 -12.48 6.28 -2.91
C VAL A 57 -12.53 5.52 -4.23
N ASN A 58 -11.86 4.37 -4.29
CA ASN A 58 -11.94 3.41 -5.40
C ASN A 58 -13.12 2.45 -5.26
N THR A 59 -13.28 1.54 -6.23
CA THR A 59 -14.31 0.50 -6.18
C THR A 59 -14.16 -0.43 -4.97
N ALA A 60 -12.97 -0.49 -4.35
CA ALA A 60 -12.73 -1.23 -3.11
C ALA A 60 -13.00 -0.40 -1.84
N GLY A 61 -13.47 0.85 -1.96
CA GLY A 61 -13.75 1.74 -0.83
C GLY A 61 -12.50 2.33 -0.16
N VAL A 62 -11.34 2.19 -0.78
CA VAL A 62 -10.07 2.69 -0.25
C VAL A 62 -9.86 4.12 -0.71
N ARG A 63 -9.46 4.99 0.23
CA ARG A 63 -9.17 6.40 -0.02
C ARG A 63 -8.04 6.55 -1.04
N ARG A 64 -8.24 7.42 -2.03
CA ARG A 64 -7.25 7.74 -3.07
C ARG A 64 -6.84 9.22 -3.10
N THR A 65 -7.40 10.05 -2.24
CA THR A 65 -7.10 11.48 -2.17
C THR A 65 -6.84 11.93 -0.75
N ASP A 66 -6.23 13.09 -0.60
CA ASP A 66 -6.28 13.80 0.68
C ASP A 66 -7.73 14.08 1.09
N LYS A 67 -7.91 14.24 2.40
CA LYS A 67 -9.17 14.69 2.99
C LYS A 67 -9.32 16.19 2.75
N HIS A 68 -10.46 16.59 2.20
CA HIS A 68 -10.82 17.96 1.87
C HIS A 68 -12.20 18.31 2.45
N ASP A 69 -12.68 19.52 2.19
CA ASP A 69 -14.02 19.94 2.56
C ASP A 69 -15.11 19.36 1.63
N ALA A 70 -16.34 19.81 1.84
CA ALA A 70 -17.50 19.40 1.07
C ALA A 70 -17.46 19.81 -0.42
N ASP A 71 -16.54 20.69 -0.84
CA ASP A 71 -16.46 21.11 -2.25
C ASP A 71 -15.64 20.14 -3.11
N LEU A 72 -14.94 19.18 -2.48
CA LEU A 72 -14.21 18.11 -3.18
C LEU A 72 -15.09 17.42 -4.23
N LYS A 73 -14.58 17.32 -5.46
CA LYS A 73 -15.23 16.65 -6.58
C LYS A 73 -14.56 15.31 -6.87
N CYS A 74 -15.34 14.24 -6.80
CA CYS A 74 -14.92 12.89 -7.19
C CYS A 74 -15.70 12.50 -8.45
N ASN A 75 -15.20 12.93 -9.61
CA ASN A 75 -15.96 12.84 -10.88
C ASN A 75 -16.16 11.40 -11.38
N GLN A 76 -15.32 10.48 -10.92
CA GLN A 76 -15.38 9.07 -11.32
C GLN A 76 -15.00 8.15 -10.16
N LEU A 77 -15.66 6.99 -10.13
CA LEU A 77 -15.26 5.89 -9.28
C LEU A 77 -14.21 5.07 -10.02
N VAL A 78 -12.94 5.19 -9.60
CA VAL A 78 -11.84 4.47 -10.24
C VAL A 78 -11.83 3.01 -9.81
N ARG A 79 -11.66 2.14 -10.81
CA ARG A 79 -11.59 0.70 -10.64
C ARG A 79 -10.27 0.28 -9.98
N THR A 80 -10.39 -0.59 -8.98
CA THR A 80 -9.29 -1.40 -8.45
C THR A 80 -9.15 -2.65 -9.29
N THR A 81 -8.07 -2.76 -10.08
CA THR A 81 -7.87 -3.89 -11.01
C THR A 81 -7.03 -5.01 -10.45
N TRP A 82 -6.21 -4.71 -9.44
CA TRP A 82 -5.33 -5.68 -8.82
C TRP A 82 -5.29 -5.50 -7.31
N ILE A 83 -5.53 -6.59 -6.59
CA ILE A 83 -5.42 -6.68 -5.14
C ILE A 83 -4.36 -7.71 -4.79
N ILE A 84 -3.46 -7.32 -3.89
CA ILE A 84 -2.37 -8.17 -3.39
C ILE A 84 -2.67 -8.44 -1.92
N ILE A 85 -2.89 -9.70 -1.56
CA ILE A 85 -3.10 -10.10 -0.18
C ILE A 85 -1.83 -10.79 0.30
N GLU A 86 -1.14 -10.16 1.24
CA GLU A 86 0.10 -10.65 1.83
C GLU A 86 -0.18 -11.10 3.27
N MET A 87 0.14 -12.36 3.58
CA MET A 87 0.00 -12.93 4.91
C MET A 87 1.34 -13.44 5.41
N LYS A 88 1.69 -13.06 6.63
CA LYS A 88 2.84 -13.59 7.36
C LYS A 88 2.35 -14.66 8.34
N HIS A 89 2.78 -15.90 8.15
CA HIS A 89 2.49 -16.96 9.12
C HIS A 89 3.51 -16.95 10.28
N ALA A 90 3.14 -17.52 11.42
CA ALA A 90 4.03 -17.69 12.58
C ALA A 90 5.28 -18.53 12.24
N GLU A 91 6.34 -18.44 13.04
CA GLU A 91 7.57 -19.20 12.78
C GLU A 91 7.33 -20.72 12.69
N ARG A 92 8.05 -21.36 11.76
CA ARG A 92 7.94 -22.80 11.46
C ARG A 92 9.30 -23.37 11.11
N ASN A 93 9.52 -24.63 11.50
CA ASN A 93 10.76 -25.35 11.19
C ASN A 93 10.83 -25.74 9.71
N ALA A 94 9.75 -26.30 9.16
CA ALA A 94 9.65 -26.71 7.76
C ALA A 94 8.93 -25.67 6.89
N PRO A 95 9.35 -25.47 5.62
CA PRO A 95 8.59 -24.69 4.65
C PRO A 95 7.29 -25.42 4.24
N LEU A 96 6.27 -24.66 3.81
CA LEU A 96 5.02 -25.20 3.30
C LEU A 96 5.20 -25.82 1.90
N ASN A 97 4.42 -26.86 1.60
CA ASN A 97 4.34 -27.37 0.23
C ASN A 97 3.63 -26.35 -0.67
N THR A 98 4.35 -25.83 -1.65
CA THR A 98 3.85 -24.77 -2.55
C THR A 98 2.65 -25.23 -3.39
N ARG A 99 2.60 -26.50 -3.81
CA ARG A 99 1.49 -27.06 -4.59
C ARG A 99 0.24 -27.24 -3.76
N SER A 100 0.36 -27.80 -2.54
CA SER A 100 -0.76 -27.94 -1.60
C SER A 100 -1.33 -26.58 -1.23
N LEU A 101 -0.45 -25.60 -0.99
CA LEU A 101 -0.79 -24.22 -0.67
C LEU A 101 -1.56 -23.54 -1.81
N GLU A 102 -1.00 -23.56 -3.02
CA GLU A 102 -1.63 -22.96 -4.20
C GLU A 102 -3.02 -23.57 -4.44
N LYS A 103 -3.13 -24.90 -4.38
CA LYS A 103 -4.39 -25.62 -4.51
C LYS A 103 -5.39 -25.20 -3.43
N PHE A 104 -4.97 -25.13 -2.17
CA PHE A 104 -5.82 -24.75 -1.05
C PHE A 104 -6.43 -23.35 -1.26
N PHE A 105 -5.61 -22.34 -1.58
CA PHE A 105 -6.13 -20.98 -1.74
C PHE A 105 -6.97 -20.82 -3.01
N LYS A 106 -6.58 -21.43 -4.13
CA LYS A 106 -7.41 -21.41 -5.36
C LYS A 106 -8.78 -22.03 -5.11
N GLU A 107 -8.82 -23.20 -4.48
CA GLU A 107 -10.09 -23.88 -4.17
C GLU A 107 -10.92 -23.11 -3.14
N THR A 108 -10.29 -22.61 -2.08
CA THR A 108 -10.97 -21.83 -1.04
C THR A 108 -11.59 -20.58 -1.65
N ILE A 109 -10.82 -19.82 -2.44
CA ILE A 109 -11.30 -18.57 -3.02
C ILE A 109 -12.44 -18.81 -4.02
N THR A 110 -12.31 -19.84 -4.84
CA THR A 110 -13.32 -20.18 -5.83
C THR A 110 -14.60 -20.72 -5.19
N LYS A 111 -14.49 -21.61 -4.20
CA LYS A 111 -15.66 -22.30 -3.62
C LYS A 111 -16.34 -21.47 -2.53
N ARG A 112 -15.56 -20.87 -1.62
CA ARG A 112 -16.09 -20.14 -0.46
C ARG A 112 -16.52 -18.73 -0.81
N TYR A 113 -15.71 -18.01 -1.58
CA TYR A 113 -16.01 -16.62 -1.97
C TYR A 113 -16.62 -16.50 -3.37
N MET A 114 -16.80 -17.62 -4.08
CA MET A 114 -17.47 -17.68 -5.37
C MET A 114 -16.78 -16.86 -6.47
N LEU A 115 -15.48 -16.58 -6.31
CA LEU A 115 -14.71 -15.85 -7.32
C LEU A 115 -14.35 -16.81 -8.46
N ASP A 116 -14.53 -16.38 -9.71
CA ASP A 116 -14.04 -17.13 -10.85
C ASP A 116 -12.51 -17.29 -10.74
N GLY A 117 -12.03 -18.54 -10.82
CA GLY A 117 -10.62 -18.88 -10.66
C GLY A 117 -9.70 -18.17 -11.65
N ARG A 118 -10.22 -17.69 -12.78
CA ARG A 118 -9.44 -16.88 -13.75
C ARG A 118 -8.93 -15.56 -13.20
N TYR A 119 -9.56 -15.03 -12.15
CA TYR A 119 -9.13 -13.80 -11.49
C TYR A 119 -8.07 -14.04 -10.42
N ILE A 120 -7.75 -15.30 -10.09
CA ILE A 120 -6.68 -15.66 -9.16
C ILE A 120 -5.38 -15.80 -9.97
N SER A 121 -4.64 -14.71 -10.09
CA SER A 121 -3.45 -14.62 -10.95
C SER A 121 -2.28 -15.45 -10.42
N SER A 122 -2.04 -15.41 -9.11
CA SER A 122 -0.93 -16.12 -8.48
C SER A 122 -1.23 -16.43 -7.02
N VAL A 123 -0.61 -17.50 -6.52
CA VAL A 123 -0.46 -17.79 -5.08
C VAL A 123 1.01 -18.16 -4.89
N VAL A 124 1.79 -17.25 -4.30
CA VAL A 124 3.24 -17.37 -4.15
C VAL A 124 3.58 -17.56 -2.68
N TYR A 125 4.59 -18.37 -2.41
CA TYR A 125 5.10 -18.60 -1.06
C TYR A 125 6.60 -18.39 -0.99
N GLU A 126 6.98 -17.42 -0.15
CA GLU A 126 8.35 -17.07 0.18
C GLU A 126 8.44 -16.97 1.70
N LYS A 127 8.90 -18.05 2.36
CA LYS A 127 8.89 -18.18 3.82
C LYS A 127 9.36 -16.88 4.52
N PRO A 128 8.57 -16.28 5.44
CA PRO A 128 7.29 -16.74 6.02
C PRO A 128 6.02 -16.14 5.36
N TYR A 129 6.12 -15.58 4.16
CA TYR A 129 5.05 -14.85 3.47
C TYR A 129 4.32 -15.71 2.44
N ILE A 130 3.00 -15.54 2.42
CA ILE A 130 2.10 -16.04 1.38
C ILE A 130 1.49 -14.83 0.71
N THR A 131 1.59 -14.75 -0.62
CA THR A 131 1.07 -13.64 -1.42
C THR A 131 0.06 -14.16 -2.43
N ILE A 132 -1.13 -13.56 -2.44
CA ILE A 132 -2.21 -13.91 -3.37
C ILE A 132 -2.51 -12.69 -4.24
N ASP A 133 -2.39 -12.85 -5.55
CA ASP A 133 -2.74 -11.83 -6.53
C ASP A 133 -4.13 -12.07 -7.11
N LEU A 134 -5.04 -11.13 -6.89
CA LEU A 134 -6.36 -11.10 -7.53
C LEU A 134 -6.38 -9.99 -8.59
N LYS A 135 -6.65 -10.33 -9.86
CA LYS A 135 -6.73 -9.36 -10.96
C LYS A 135 -8.06 -9.46 -11.68
N GLN A 136 -8.75 -8.34 -11.86
CA GLN A 136 -10.06 -8.27 -12.51
C GLN A 136 -10.28 -6.88 -13.11
N ASN A 137 -10.19 -6.78 -14.43
CA ASN A 137 -10.48 -5.55 -15.16
C ASN A 137 -11.99 -5.29 -15.26
N THR A 138 -12.35 -4.04 -15.55
CA THR A 138 -13.75 -3.65 -15.77
C THR A 138 -14.41 -4.42 -16.92
N SER A 139 -13.69 -4.63 -18.03
CA SER A 139 -14.15 -5.38 -19.20
C SER A 139 -14.40 -6.86 -18.94
N ASP A 140 -13.70 -7.41 -17.95
CA ASP A 140 -13.65 -8.85 -17.75
C ASP A 140 -14.75 -9.29 -16.78
N LYS A 141 -15.27 -8.42 -15.92
CA LYS A 141 -16.28 -8.80 -14.93
C LYS A 141 -17.57 -9.26 -15.59
N SER A 142 -17.94 -10.52 -15.36
CA SER A 142 -19.21 -11.06 -15.81
C SER A 142 -20.39 -10.34 -15.14
N PRO A 143 -21.53 -10.15 -15.83
CA PRO A 143 -22.74 -9.61 -15.20
C PRO A 143 -23.13 -10.45 -13.98
N GLY A 144 -23.28 -9.81 -12.82
CA GLY A 144 -23.55 -10.49 -11.55
C GLY A 144 -22.36 -11.27 -10.96
N GLY A 145 -21.19 -11.19 -11.59
CA GLY A 145 -19.95 -11.80 -11.09
C GLY A 145 -19.45 -11.11 -9.81
N VAL A 146 -18.79 -11.90 -8.97
CA VAL A 146 -18.20 -11.44 -7.71
C VAL A 146 -17.01 -10.51 -7.99
N ASP A 147 -16.93 -9.42 -7.21
CA ASP A 147 -15.82 -8.48 -7.29
C ASP A 147 -14.61 -8.95 -6.46
N ILE A 148 -13.39 -8.76 -6.97
CA ILE A 148 -12.17 -9.07 -6.21
C ILE A 148 -12.08 -8.26 -4.90
N ALA A 149 -12.66 -7.06 -4.85
CA ALA A 149 -12.68 -6.25 -3.63
C ALA A 149 -13.58 -6.84 -2.54
N ASP A 150 -14.69 -7.46 -2.92
CA ASP A 150 -15.58 -8.17 -1.99
C ASP A 150 -14.84 -9.39 -1.42
N VAL A 151 -14.22 -10.18 -2.30
CA VAL A 151 -13.45 -11.38 -1.92
C VAL A 151 -12.33 -11.04 -0.96
N ALA A 152 -11.54 -10.02 -1.27
CA ALA A 152 -10.44 -9.58 -0.42
C ALA A 152 -10.92 -9.18 0.98
N TYR A 153 -12.07 -8.48 1.06
CA TYR A 153 -12.65 -8.08 2.34
C TYR A 153 -13.17 -9.26 3.17
N TYR A 154 -13.91 -10.20 2.55
CA TYR A 154 -14.35 -11.42 3.22
C TYR A 154 -13.18 -12.28 3.67
N PHE A 155 -12.17 -12.44 2.81
CA PHE A 155 -10.97 -13.20 3.12
C PHE A 155 -10.20 -12.58 4.28
N GLU A 156 -9.99 -11.26 4.26
CA GLU A 156 -9.33 -10.52 5.34
C GLU A 156 -10.05 -10.70 6.68
N LYS A 157 -11.38 -10.60 6.69
CA LYS A 157 -12.21 -10.85 7.88
C LYS A 157 -12.07 -12.28 8.39
N ASP A 158 -12.11 -13.26 7.48
CA ASP A 158 -11.95 -14.67 7.82
C ASP A 158 -10.59 -14.97 8.46
N VAL A 159 -9.50 -14.50 7.88
CA VAL A 159 -8.14 -14.76 8.41
C VAL A 159 -7.84 -13.99 9.70
N LYS A 160 -8.54 -12.88 9.94
CA LYS A 160 -8.47 -12.13 11.20
C LYS A 160 -9.39 -12.69 12.30
N GLY A 161 -10.20 -13.70 12.00
CA GLY A 161 -11.10 -14.35 12.96
C GLY A 161 -12.48 -13.71 13.08
N ASP A 162 -12.77 -12.67 12.31
CA ASP A 162 -14.03 -11.91 12.29
C ASP A 162 -14.94 -12.37 11.13
N SER A 163 -15.04 -13.69 10.95
CA SER A 163 -15.76 -14.28 9.81
C SER A 163 -17.20 -13.80 9.71
N ILE A 164 -17.59 -13.35 8.52
CA ILE A 164 -18.96 -12.91 8.21
C ILE A 164 -19.88 -14.11 7.94
N PHE A 165 -19.33 -15.28 7.62
CA PHE A 165 -20.12 -16.46 7.34
C PHE A 165 -20.65 -17.08 8.64
N HIS A 166 -21.98 -17.17 8.77
CA HIS A 166 -22.61 -17.77 9.94
C HIS A 166 -22.07 -19.18 10.23
N ASN A 167 -21.56 -19.38 11.45
CA ASN A 167 -21.05 -20.66 11.96
C ASN A 167 -19.99 -21.33 11.06
N SER A 168 -19.29 -20.58 10.22
CA SER A 168 -18.31 -21.13 9.28
C SER A 168 -17.01 -20.36 9.38
N LYS A 169 -16.11 -20.80 10.28
CA LYS A 169 -14.75 -20.26 10.37
C LYS A 169 -13.87 -20.84 9.27
N LEU A 170 -13.03 -20.01 8.66
CA LEU A 170 -12.00 -20.49 7.75
C LEU A 170 -10.85 -21.05 8.56
N ASN A 171 -10.59 -22.35 8.41
CA ASN A 171 -9.37 -22.97 8.93
C ASN A 171 -8.39 -23.12 7.77
N VAL A 172 -7.30 -22.37 7.81
CA VAL A 172 -6.23 -22.52 6.82
C VAL A 172 -5.30 -23.64 7.27
N SER A 173 -5.45 -24.80 6.63
CA SER A 173 -4.67 -26.00 6.93
C SER A 173 -3.93 -26.46 5.68
N ILE A 174 -2.60 -26.49 5.74
CA ILE A 174 -1.73 -26.94 4.66
C ILE A 174 -1.02 -28.20 5.14
N ASP A 175 -1.15 -29.29 4.38
CA ASP A 175 -0.58 -30.62 4.73
C ASP A 175 -0.94 -31.07 6.16
N ASN A 176 -2.22 -30.92 6.52
CA ASN A 176 -2.79 -31.21 7.84
C ASN A 176 -2.25 -30.36 9.01
N GLU A 177 -1.52 -29.29 8.74
CA GLU A 177 -1.09 -28.36 9.76
C GLU A 177 -1.81 -27.02 9.64
N MET A 178 -2.45 -26.60 10.73
CA MET A 178 -3.14 -25.33 10.81
C MET A 178 -2.13 -24.17 10.82
N LEU A 179 -2.38 -23.17 9.99
CA LEU A 179 -1.57 -21.96 9.94
C LEU A 179 -2.16 -20.87 10.84
N HIS A 180 -1.28 -20.26 11.62
CA HIS A 180 -1.56 -19.04 12.36
C HIS A 180 -0.89 -17.86 11.66
N PHE A 181 -1.65 -16.81 11.39
CA PHE A 181 -1.14 -15.59 10.77
C PHE A 181 -0.85 -14.53 11.82
N GLU A 182 0.38 -14.02 11.82
CA GLU A 182 0.80 -12.91 12.68
C GLU A 182 0.38 -11.57 12.10
N LYS A 183 0.34 -11.48 10.77
CA LYS A 183 0.06 -10.25 10.04
C LYS A 183 -0.62 -10.57 8.71
N THR A 184 -1.63 -9.79 8.37
CA THR A 184 -2.27 -9.78 7.06
C THR A 184 -2.34 -8.34 6.58
N VAL A 185 -1.85 -8.09 5.37
CA VAL A 185 -1.90 -6.78 4.72
C VAL A 185 -2.54 -6.95 3.35
N VAL A 186 -3.42 -6.02 2.98
CA VAL A 186 -4.06 -5.99 1.67
C VAL A 186 -3.63 -4.70 0.96
N TYR A 187 -3.04 -4.85 -0.21
CA TYR A 187 -2.66 -3.74 -1.08
C TYR A 187 -3.62 -3.66 -2.26
N TYR A 188 -3.93 -2.45 -2.68
CA TYR A 188 -4.88 -2.15 -3.75
C TYR A 188 -4.18 -1.35 -4.85
N VAL A 189 -4.36 -1.79 -6.09
CA VAL A 189 -3.81 -1.15 -7.28
C VAL A 189 -4.96 -0.77 -8.19
N ASP A 190 -5.04 0.52 -8.50
CA ASP A 190 -6.10 1.14 -9.26
C ASP A 190 -5.69 1.40 -10.72
N GLU A 191 -6.66 1.50 -11.62
CA GLU A 191 -6.42 1.87 -13.04
C GLU A 191 -5.80 3.26 -13.19
N ILE A 192 -6.13 4.16 -12.26
CA ILE A 192 -5.63 5.54 -12.21
C ILE A 192 -4.93 5.73 -10.86
N ALA A 193 -3.71 6.26 -10.90
CA ALA A 193 -2.91 6.52 -9.72
C ALA A 193 -3.65 7.44 -8.72
N PRO A 194 -3.46 7.25 -7.40
CA PRO A 194 -4.07 8.09 -6.40
C PRO A 194 -3.45 9.50 -6.37
N GLU A 195 -4.23 10.47 -5.90
CA GLU A 195 -3.87 11.88 -5.84
C GLU A 195 -3.67 12.31 -4.38
N PHE A 196 -2.48 12.03 -3.83
CA PHE A 196 -2.09 12.52 -2.52
C PHE A 196 -1.11 13.69 -2.66
N SER A 197 -1.32 14.76 -1.91
CA SER A 197 -0.34 15.83 -1.78
C SER A 197 0.85 15.33 -0.98
N MET A 198 2.07 15.62 -1.41
CA MET A 198 3.32 15.27 -0.72
C MET A 198 3.54 16.01 0.62
N LYS A 199 2.47 16.43 1.29
CA LYS A 199 2.50 17.16 2.57
C LYS A 199 3.10 16.36 3.72
N SER A 200 3.39 15.06 3.55
CA SER A 200 4.06 14.24 4.57
C SER A 200 5.55 14.55 4.73
N LEU A 201 6.16 15.33 3.84
CA LEU A 201 7.49 15.90 4.08
C LEU A 201 7.37 17.02 5.10
N THR A 202 7.55 16.67 6.38
CA THR A 202 7.63 17.67 7.44
C THR A 202 8.76 18.67 7.12
N PRO A 203 8.60 19.97 7.45
CA PRO A 203 9.64 20.98 7.19
C PRO A 203 11.02 20.59 7.73
N GLY A 204 11.05 19.81 8.82
CA GLY A 204 12.28 19.27 9.41
C GLY A 204 13.04 18.31 8.47
N LEU A 205 12.34 17.43 7.75
CA LEU A 205 12.99 16.51 6.81
C LEU A 205 13.59 17.26 5.61
N ILE A 206 12.86 18.25 5.09
CA ILE A 206 13.34 19.09 3.98
C ILE A 206 14.59 19.87 4.41
N ALA A 207 14.58 20.46 5.61
CA ALA A 207 15.74 21.19 6.14
C ALA A 207 16.99 20.29 6.26
N VAL A 208 16.83 19.05 6.75
CA VAL A 208 17.93 18.08 6.85
C VAL A 208 18.48 17.71 5.47
N ILE A 209 17.60 17.42 4.50
CA ILE A 209 18.02 17.09 3.13
C ILE A 209 18.80 18.24 2.50
N VAL A 210 18.32 19.48 2.66
CA VAL A 210 18.99 20.67 2.12
C VAL A 210 20.39 20.85 2.73
N ILE A 211 20.53 20.70 4.06
CA ILE A 211 21.83 20.79 4.75
C ILE A 211 22.82 19.75 4.22
N ILE A 212 22.37 18.49 4.05
CA ILE A 212 23.20 17.41 3.53
C ILE A 212 23.68 17.72 2.11
N VAL A 213 22.78 18.15 1.23
CA VAL A 213 23.12 18.50 -0.16
C VAL A 213 24.13 19.65 -0.20
N VAL A 214 23.92 20.71 0.59
CA VAL A 214 24.85 21.85 0.66
C VAL A 214 26.24 21.41 1.17
N ALA A 215 26.30 20.56 2.19
CA ALA A 215 27.57 20.04 2.71
C ALA A 215 28.33 19.20 1.67
N ILE A 216 27.62 18.35 0.92
CA ILE A 216 28.22 17.56 -0.17
C ILE A 216 28.76 18.47 -1.26
N VAL A 217 27.97 19.45 -1.72
CA VAL A 217 28.39 20.40 -2.76
C VAL A 217 29.62 21.19 -2.30
N ALA A 218 29.61 21.71 -1.06
CA ALA A 218 30.75 22.41 -0.50
C ALA A 218 32.00 21.51 -0.44
N GLY A 219 31.84 20.25 -0.02
CA GLY A 219 32.92 19.25 0.00
C GLY A 219 33.51 19.00 -1.39
N VAL A 220 32.65 18.82 -2.41
CA VAL A 220 33.09 18.65 -3.81
C VAL A 220 33.82 19.89 -4.32
N VAL A 221 33.32 21.08 -4.04
CA VAL A 221 33.96 22.35 -4.44
C VAL A 221 35.35 22.47 -3.80
N VAL A 222 35.48 22.23 -2.50
CA VAL A 222 36.78 22.24 -1.80
C VAL A 222 37.73 21.21 -2.40
N LEU A 223 37.25 20.00 -2.70
CA LEU A 223 38.05 18.94 -3.29
C LEU A 223 38.55 19.30 -4.70
N VAL A 224 37.72 19.95 -5.52
CA VAL A 224 38.11 20.46 -6.85
C VAL A 224 39.13 21.59 -6.72
N PHE A 225 38.92 22.54 -5.81
CA PHE A 225 39.85 23.66 -5.61
C PHE A 225 41.21 23.22 -5.06
N THR A 226 41.22 22.29 -4.10
CA THR A 226 42.47 21.73 -3.54
C THR A 226 43.22 20.91 -4.58
N ARG A 227 42.55 20.11 -5.42
CA ARG A 227 43.17 19.44 -6.56
C ARG A 227 43.74 20.42 -7.59
N ARG A 228 43.02 21.51 -7.92
CA ARG A 228 43.53 22.57 -8.81
C ARG A 228 44.74 23.29 -8.22
N ARG A 229 44.78 23.55 -6.91
CA ARG A 229 45.94 24.17 -6.25
C ARG A 229 47.14 23.22 -6.23
N LYS A 230 46.97 21.95 -5.85
CA LYS A 230 48.06 20.95 -5.90
C LYS A 230 48.67 20.83 -7.32
N GLY A 231 47.85 20.83 -8.37
CA GLY A 231 48.35 20.84 -9.74
C GLY A 231 49.16 22.08 -10.13
N LYS A 232 48.89 23.25 -9.53
CA LYS A 232 49.69 24.47 -9.73
C LYS A 232 51.01 24.45 -8.94
N TYR A 233 51.02 23.94 -7.71
CA TYR A 233 52.24 23.80 -6.90
C TYR A 233 53.24 22.82 -7.53
N VAL A 234 52.78 21.66 -7.99
CA VAL A 234 53.64 20.68 -8.69
C VAL A 234 54.25 21.29 -9.96
N LYS A 235 53.50 22.12 -10.68
CA LYS A 235 54.01 22.79 -11.89
C LYS A 235 55.01 23.91 -11.58
N ALA A 236 54.92 24.56 -10.42
CA ALA A 236 55.88 25.55 -9.96
C ALA A 236 57.19 24.90 -9.49
N GLU A 237 57.14 23.83 -8.69
CA GLU A 237 58.33 23.08 -8.26
C GLU A 237 59.12 22.49 -9.45
N VAL A 238 58.43 21.93 -10.46
CA VAL A 238 59.09 21.45 -11.69
C VAL A 238 59.75 22.58 -12.49
N LYS A 239 59.16 23.78 -12.47
CA LYS A 239 59.73 24.94 -13.16
C LYS A 239 60.97 25.46 -12.43
N GLU A 240 60.94 25.59 -11.11
CA GLU A 240 62.10 26.02 -10.33
C GLU A 240 63.24 24.99 -10.34
N MET A 241 62.93 23.69 -10.30
CA MET A 241 63.92 22.61 -10.49
C MET A 241 64.63 22.70 -11.84
N ASN A 242 63.89 22.99 -12.92
CA ASN A 242 64.46 23.16 -14.26
C ASN A 242 65.28 24.45 -14.40
N GLU A 243 64.92 25.51 -13.69
CA GLU A 243 65.68 26.77 -13.66
C GLU A 243 66.98 26.62 -12.85
N MET A 244 66.97 25.90 -11.72
CA MET A 244 68.19 25.53 -10.97
C MET A 244 69.14 24.65 -11.80
N HIS A 245 68.61 23.65 -12.52
CA HIS A 245 69.43 22.80 -13.40
C HIS A 245 70.10 23.59 -14.54
N ARG A 246 69.48 24.68 -15.00
CA ARG A 246 70.07 25.59 -15.99
C ARG A 246 71.14 26.50 -15.39
N GLY A 247 70.96 26.97 -14.16
CA GLY A 247 71.95 27.79 -13.45
C GLY A 247 73.19 27.01 -13.01
N LEU A 248 73.08 25.69 -12.79
CA LEU A 248 74.21 24.83 -12.43
C LEU A 248 75.09 24.42 -13.64
N ASN A 249 74.60 24.62 -14.86
CA ASN A 249 75.24 24.22 -16.13
C ASN A 249 75.69 25.42 -16.98
N ALA A 250 75.78 26.61 -16.39
CA ALA A 250 76.30 27.84 -16.98
C ALA A 250 77.55 28.28 -16.21
#